data_AF-A0A7T2TGS7-F1
#
_entry.id   AF-A0A7T2TGS7-F1
#
_cell.length_a   1.000
_cell.length_b   1.000
_cell.length_c   1.000
_cell.angle_alpha   90.00
_cell.angle_beta   90.00
_cell.angle_gamma   90.00
#
_symmetry.space_group_name_H-M   'P 1'
#
loop_
_entity.id
_entity.type
_entity.pdbx_description
1 polymer ?
#
loop_
_entity_poly.entity_id
_entity_poly.type
_entity_poly.pdbx_seq_one_letter_code
_entity_poly.pdbx_strand_id
1 'polypeptide(L)'
;MKKALAVLAVLVLLGPFVGLVGVGLLINPAVNAQCTMPGGGFTVGEVPDELTATTVNGETITLNRRQLEHAATIIEIGSGIDGVGREGVIIALMAGLTESTLRMLSNTSAYPESGDYPNDGNGGDNDSLGIFQMRPASGWGSVADLMDSTYQAEAFFGGPDGPNGGSPRGLLDIPGWQDMGRGEAAQAVEVSAFPDRYDNYEPVAEAIMDALTTGSSSSGSTVSVAATASENSRTSESSRVVFPLPEGTWTATSPFGPRTHPITGEESFHTGSDFSAPDGTPILAAADGVVTVAEYSDGGGGIIVVEHTIDGKTIATAYIHSWADGIHVSPGDEVTAGQHIGDVGSSGMSTGPHLHFEVRVGGTDGEYIDPAKWLNDHDAADLPEAEGGPPGDTGCETGEEGGGDPSEFDGDPGEMVDDPTSDGQITARMRHVYEQTYAAFPDTTWACYSPRPGTQSEHPLGRACDAAFGNAIGQRPTPQQRELGWEVTNWVKDHAEELGVEYLIWDGKIWALSRDDEGWREYNGGGMHDPSDITGGHFDHLHITVSE
;
A
#
# COMPACT_ATOMS: atom_id res chain seq x y z
N MET A 1 -79.41 -38.84 -24.99
CA MET A 1 -78.05 -39.24 -24.57
C MET A 1 -76.98 -39.01 -25.65
N LYS A 2 -77.02 -37.87 -26.36
CA LYS A 2 -75.96 -37.46 -27.33
C LYS A 2 -75.45 -36.03 -27.11
N LYS A 3 -76.12 -35.23 -26.27
CA LYS A 3 -75.68 -33.87 -25.91
C LYS A 3 -74.75 -33.82 -24.68
N ALA A 4 -74.73 -34.87 -23.86
CA ALA A 4 -73.87 -34.94 -22.67
C ALA A 4 -72.43 -35.41 -22.97
N LEU A 5 -72.23 -36.20 -24.04
CA LEU A 5 -70.89 -36.68 -24.44
C LEU A 5 -70.09 -35.66 -25.26
N ALA A 6 -70.74 -34.70 -25.92
CA ALA A 6 -70.05 -33.64 -26.66
C ALA A 6 -69.46 -32.56 -25.75
N VAL A 7 -70.09 -32.30 -24.60
CA VAL A 7 -69.62 -31.29 -23.63
C VAL A 7 -68.39 -31.78 -22.86
N LEU A 8 -68.30 -33.09 -22.57
CA LEU A 8 -67.12 -33.66 -21.90
C LEU A 8 -65.88 -33.72 -22.81
N ALA A 9 -66.05 -33.88 -24.12
CA ALA A 9 -64.94 -33.96 -25.07
C ALA A 9 -64.29 -32.59 -25.37
N VAL A 10 -65.05 -31.50 -25.32
CA VAL A 10 -64.51 -30.13 -25.52
C VAL A 10 -63.76 -29.62 -24.28
N LEU A 11 -64.17 -30.05 -23.07
CA LEU A 11 -63.52 -29.66 -21.82
C LEU A 11 -62.19 -30.39 -21.56
N VAL A 12 -61.98 -31.58 -22.13
CA VAL A 12 -60.71 -32.33 -21.99
C VAL A 12 -59.64 -31.89 -23.01
N LEU A 13 -60.04 -31.26 -24.13
CA LEU A 13 -59.13 -30.83 -25.20
C LEU A 13 -58.72 -29.34 -25.16
N LEU A 14 -59.39 -28.50 -24.36
CA LEU A 14 -59.00 -27.09 -24.13
C LEU A 14 -58.39 -26.83 -22.74
N GLY A 15 -58.36 -27.86 -21.89
CA GLY A 15 -57.77 -27.81 -20.55
C GLY A 15 -56.29 -27.36 -20.48
N PRO A 16 -55.41 -27.67 -21.46
CA PRO A 16 -54.01 -27.25 -21.38
C PRO A 16 -53.72 -25.85 -21.96
N PHE A 17 -54.68 -25.15 -22.54
CA PHE A 17 -54.42 -23.89 -23.30
C PHE A 17 -55.07 -22.62 -22.71
N VAL A 18 -55.74 -22.70 -21.57
CA VAL A 18 -56.21 -21.52 -20.80
C VAL A 18 -55.30 -21.25 -19.57
N GLY A 19 -54.28 -22.08 -19.36
CA GLY A 19 -53.29 -21.91 -18.29
C GLY A 19 -52.07 -21.06 -18.67
N LEU A 20 -51.98 -20.57 -19.91
CA LEU A 20 -50.88 -19.75 -20.38
C LEU A 20 -51.46 -18.59 -21.19
N VAL A 21 -51.08 -17.37 -20.79
CA VAL A 21 -51.43 -16.05 -21.37
C VAL A 21 -52.68 -15.40 -20.79
N GLY A 22 -52.48 -14.53 -19.78
CA GLY A 22 -53.30 -13.32 -19.67
C GLY A 22 -53.81 -12.85 -18.31
N VAL A 23 -53.02 -12.88 -17.24
CA VAL A 23 -53.07 -11.79 -16.23
C VAL A 23 -51.64 -11.45 -15.82
N GLY A 24 -51.01 -10.61 -16.63
CA GLY A 24 -49.93 -9.77 -16.14
C GLY A 24 -50.53 -8.60 -15.34
N LEU A 25 -49.72 -8.14 -14.38
CA LEU A 25 -49.82 -6.91 -13.61
C LEU A 25 -50.69 -6.94 -12.33
N LEU A 26 -49.99 -6.58 -11.24
CA LEU A 26 -50.44 -6.21 -9.90
C LEU A 26 -50.65 -7.38 -8.93
N ILE A 27 -49.63 -7.70 -8.13
CA ILE A 27 -49.58 -7.54 -6.66
C ILE A 27 -48.16 -7.96 -6.20
N ASN A 28 -47.32 -6.98 -5.88
CA ASN A 28 -46.37 -7.00 -4.77
C ASN A 28 -47.18 -6.60 -3.51
N PRO A 29 -46.90 -6.99 -2.24
CA PRO A 29 -45.72 -7.67 -1.72
C PRO A 29 -45.99 -8.83 -0.72
N ALA A 30 -44.88 -9.47 -0.34
CA ALA A 30 -44.62 -10.13 0.94
C ALA A 30 -45.67 -9.95 2.05
N VAL A 31 -46.35 -11.04 2.44
CA VAL A 31 -46.89 -11.20 3.80
C VAL A 31 -47.02 -12.70 4.17
N ASN A 32 -46.10 -13.14 5.04
CA ASN A 32 -46.23 -14.16 6.10
C ASN A 32 -46.37 -15.65 5.75
N ALA A 33 -45.22 -16.33 5.75
CA ALA A 33 -45.04 -17.53 6.57
C ALA A 33 -43.91 -17.28 7.58
N GLN A 34 -44.25 -16.66 8.71
CA GLN A 34 -43.38 -16.69 9.90
C GLN A 34 -43.22 -18.15 10.36
N CYS A 35 -42.05 -18.70 10.12
CA CYS A 35 -41.42 -19.63 11.05
C CYS A 35 -40.28 -18.84 11.71
N THR A 36 -40.59 -18.21 12.84
CA THR A 36 -39.60 -17.58 13.73
C THR A 36 -38.63 -18.63 14.24
N MET A 37 -37.42 -18.66 13.66
CA MET A 37 -36.21 -19.12 14.32
C MET A 37 -35.39 -17.88 14.67
N PRO A 38 -34.90 -17.73 15.90
CA PRO A 38 -34.13 -16.55 16.30
C PRO A 38 -32.68 -16.70 15.84
N GLY A 39 -32.40 -16.27 14.61
CA GLY A 39 -31.07 -15.92 14.08
C GLY A 39 -31.21 -14.61 13.34
N GLY A 40 -30.37 -13.62 13.63
CA GLY A 40 -30.55 -12.21 13.22
C GLY A 40 -30.37 -11.94 11.72
N GLY A 41 -31.29 -12.42 10.87
CA GLY A 41 -31.24 -12.23 9.41
C GLY A 41 -31.72 -10.85 8.96
N PHE A 42 -31.05 -10.29 7.95
CA PHE A 42 -31.41 -9.04 7.27
C PHE A 42 -32.56 -9.29 6.29
N THR A 43 -33.39 -8.28 6.04
CA THR A 43 -34.40 -8.32 4.97
C THR A 43 -33.97 -7.39 3.86
N VAL A 44 -33.80 -7.93 2.65
CA VAL A 44 -33.51 -7.12 1.46
C VAL A 44 -34.76 -6.32 1.09
N GLY A 45 -34.61 -5.00 0.99
CA GLY A 45 -35.63 -4.03 0.62
C GLY A 45 -35.72 -3.81 -0.89
N GLU A 46 -36.23 -2.65 -1.28
CA GLU A 46 -36.33 -2.28 -2.70
C GLU A 46 -34.94 -1.94 -3.26
N VAL A 47 -34.52 -2.65 -4.31
CA VAL A 47 -33.26 -2.35 -5.02
C VAL A 47 -33.44 -1.03 -5.79
N PRO A 48 -32.60 0.00 -5.57
CA PRO A 48 -32.68 1.27 -6.28
C PRO A 48 -32.15 1.14 -7.72
N ASP A 49 -32.46 2.14 -8.56
CA ASP A 49 -32.03 2.14 -9.97
C ASP A 49 -30.52 2.40 -10.14
N GLU A 50 -29.93 3.14 -9.22
CA GLU A 50 -28.50 3.37 -9.11
C GLU A 50 -28.11 3.69 -7.66
N LEU A 51 -26.84 3.47 -7.33
CA LEU A 51 -26.23 3.86 -6.07
C LEU A 51 -24.85 4.45 -6.36
N THR A 52 -24.61 5.68 -5.91
CA THR A 52 -23.28 6.31 -5.95
C THR A 52 -22.67 6.28 -4.57
N ALA A 53 -21.44 5.79 -4.48
CA ALA A 53 -20.65 5.75 -3.26
C ALA A 53 -19.18 6.07 -3.59
N THR A 54 -18.42 6.41 -2.56
CA THR A 54 -17.00 6.77 -2.68
C THR A 54 -16.17 5.71 -2.00
N THR A 55 -15.12 5.23 -2.67
CA THR A 55 -14.12 4.31 -2.12
C THR A 55 -13.18 5.01 -1.13
N VAL A 56 -12.36 4.25 -0.40
CA VAL A 56 -11.37 4.79 0.55
C VAL A 56 -10.40 5.77 -0.14
N ASN A 57 -9.93 5.44 -1.35
CA ASN A 57 -9.02 6.29 -2.12
C ASN A 57 -9.68 7.54 -2.75
N GLY A 58 -10.97 7.80 -2.47
CA GLY A 58 -11.70 8.97 -2.97
C GLY A 58 -12.29 8.83 -4.37
N GLU A 59 -12.20 7.66 -5.01
CA GLU A 59 -12.87 7.40 -6.28
C GLU A 59 -14.39 7.30 -6.09
N THR A 60 -15.14 8.00 -6.94
CA THR A 60 -16.60 7.91 -6.95
C THR A 60 -17.05 6.83 -7.92
N ILE A 61 -17.80 5.85 -7.40
CA ILE A 61 -18.35 4.73 -8.18
C ILE A 61 -19.87 4.83 -8.20
N THR A 62 -20.45 4.65 -9.39
CA THR A 62 -21.91 4.54 -9.55
C THR A 62 -22.26 3.14 -10.02
N LEU A 63 -22.94 2.40 -9.15
CA LEU A 63 -23.48 1.06 -9.41
C LEU A 63 -24.87 1.19 -10.01
N ASN A 64 -25.12 0.49 -11.11
CA ASN A 64 -26.45 0.44 -11.70
C ASN A 64 -27.33 -0.62 -11.02
N ARG A 65 -28.64 -0.59 -11.32
CA ARG A 65 -29.65 -1.52 -10.80
C ARG A 65 -29.22 -2.99 -10.86
N ARG A 66 -28.60 -3.44 -11.95
CA ARG A 66 -28.25 -4.85 -12.13
C ARG A 66 -27.12 -5.28 -11.18
N GLN A 67 -26.09 -4.44 -11.00
CA GLN A 67 -25.04 -4.67 -10.01
C GLN A 67 -25.62 -4.73 -8.59
N LEU A 68 -26.63 -3.90 -8.31
CA LEU A 68 -27.33 -3.90 -7.02
C LEU A 68 -28.26 -5.10 -6.84
N GLU A 69 -28.80 -5.68 -7.91
CA GLU A 69 -29.54 -6.96 -7.88
C GLU A 69 -28.58 -8.14 -7.56
N HIS A 70 -27.34 -8.10 -8.05
CA HIS A 70 -26.31 -9.05 -7.65
C HIS A 70 -25.91 -8.89 -6.18
N ALA A 71 -25.70 -7.66 -5.71
CA ALA A 71 -25.47 -7.38 -4.29
C ALA A 71 -26.64 -7.83 -3.39
N ALA A 72 -27.88 -7.59 -3.81
CA ALA A 72 -29.08 -8.06 -3.11
C ALA A 72 -29.09 -9.58 -2.94
N THR A 73 -28.66 -10.32 -3.98
CA THR A 73 -28.53 -11.78 -3.90
C THR A 73 -27.48 -12.19 -2.87
N ILE A 74 -26.31 -11.55 -2.84
CA ILE A 74 -25.26 -11.80 -1.84
C ILE A 74 -25.78 -11.57 -0.42
N ILE A 75 -26.49 -10.46 -0.19
CA ILE A 75 -27.08 -10.12 1.12
C ILE A 75 -28.14 -11.14 1.52
N GLU A 76 -29.04 -11.51 0.61
CA GLU A 76 -30.11 -12.47 0.91
C GLU A 76 -29.54 -13.84 1.28
N ILE A 77 -28.56 -14.34 0.52
CA ILE A 77 -27.91 -15.62 0.78
C ILE A 77 -27.12 -15.58 2.09
N GLY A 78 -26.26 -14.58 2.28
CA GLY A 78 -25.49 -14.44 3.52
C GLY A 78 -26.38 -14.29 4.77
N SER A 79 -27.54 -13.63 4.64
CA SER A 79 -28.51 -13.50 5.73
C SER A 79 -29.13 -14.84 6.16
N GLY A 80 -29.17 -15.82 5.26
CA GLY A 80 -29.74 -17.14 5.47
C GLY A 80 -28.75 -18.18 6.02
N ILE A 81 -27.46 -17.85 6.08
CA ILE A 81 -26.40 -18.76 6.52
C ILE A 81 -25.98 -18.41 7.96
N ASP A 82 -26.12 -19.37 8.87
CA ASP A 82 -25.71 -19.22 10.26
C ASP A 82 -24.21 -18.92 10.36
N GLY A 83 -23.87 -17.87 11.09
CA GLY A 83 -22.48 -17.47 11.34
C GLY A 83 -21.97 -16.34 10.44
N VAL A 84 -22.57 -16.08 9.27
CA VAL A 84 -22.13 -15.02 8.33
C VAL A 84 -22.43 -13.62 8.89
N GLY A 85 -23.67 -13.35 9.29
CA GLY A 85 -24.04 -12.05 9.86
C GLY A 85 -23.76 -10.85 8.94
N ARG A 86 -23.75 -9.63 9.50
CA ARG A 86 -23.53 -8.39 8.73
C ARG A 86 -22.13 -8.32 8.16
N GLU A 87 -21.14 -8.67 8.99
CA GLU A 87 -19.72 -8.57 8.67
C GLU A 87 -19.36 -9.48 7.49
N GLY A 88 -19.79 -10.74 7.51
CA GLY A 88 -19.53 -11.63 6.38
C GLY A 88 -20.15 -11.15 5.08
N VAL A 89 -21.37 -10.58 5.13
CA VAL A 89 -22.01 -10.00 3.95
C VAL A 89 -21.23 -8.80 3.40
N ILE A 90 -20.72 -7.91 4.27
CA ILE A 90 -19.88 -6.78 3.85
C ILE A 90 -18.61 -7.29 3.16
N ILE A 91 -17.95 -8.30 3.74
CA ILE A 91 -16.76 -8.96 3.18
C ILE A 91 -17.03 -9.51 1.76
N ALA A 92 -18.17 -10.19 1.56
CA ALA A 92 -18.57 -10.69 0.25
C ALA A 92 -18.87 -9.55 -0.75
N LEU A 93 -19.50 -8.46 -0.30
CA LEU A 93 -19.73 -7.30 -1.16
C LEU A 93 -18.41 -6.65 -1.58
N MET A 94 -17.44 -6.51 -0.66
CA MET A 94 -16.10 -6.02 -0.96
C MET A 94 -15.40 -6.91 -1.99
N ALA A 95 -15.44 -8.23 -1.82
CA ALA A 95 -14.87 -9.17 -2.77
C ALA A 95 -15.49 -9.03 -4.18
N GLY A 96 -16.83 -9.05 -4.27
CA GLY A 96 -17.50 -8.87 -5.57
C GLY A 96 -17.22 -7.51 -6.22
N LEU A 97 -17.08 -6.44 -5.43
CA LEU A 97 -16.70 -5.11 -5.92
C LEU A 97 -15.29 -5.07 -6.49
N THR A 98 -14.32 -5.68 -5.79
CA THR A 98 -12.93 -5.76 -6.24
C THR A 98 -12.77 -6.62 -7.49
N GLU A 99 -13.40 -7.79 -7.51
CA GLU A 99 -13.17 -8.80 -8.55
C GLU A 99 -13.87 -8.47 -9.87
N SER A 100 -15.07 -7.90 -9.82
CA SER A 100 -15.86 -7.63 -11.03
C SER A 100 -16.64 -6.33 -11.01
N THR A 101 -16.51 -5.52 -9.95
CA THR A 101 -17.42 -4.41 -9.67
C THR A 101 -18.87 -4.91 -9.60
N LEU A 102 -19.10 -6.05 -8.96
CA LEU A 102 -20.40 -6.72 -8.82
C LEU A 102 -21.08 -7.08 -10.16
N ARG A 103 -20.28 -7.46 -11.17
CA ARG A 103 -20.79 -7.86 -12.48
C ARG A 103 -20.69 -9.36 -12.67
N MET A 104 -21.74 -9.98 -13.21
CA MET A 104 -21.68 -11.38 -13.62
C MET A 104 -20.87 -11.52 -14.91
N LEU A 105 -19.56 -11.76 -14.85
CA LEU A 105 -18.69 -11.82 -16.03
C LEU A 105 -18.57 -13.25 -16.60
N SER A 106 -18.87 -13.40 -17.89
CA SER A 106 -18.54 -14.62 -18.66
C SER A 106 -17.05 -14.63 -19.07
N ASN A 107 -16.51 -15.77 -19.50
CA ASN A 107 -15.15 -15.88 -20.04
C ASN A 107 -15.18 -16.78 -21.27
N THR A 108 -15.67 -16.24 -22.38
CA THR A 108 -15.83 -16.95 -23.65
C THR A 108 -14.51 -17.36 -24.31
N SER A 109 -13.38 -16.79 -23.86
CA SER A 109 -12.04 -17.22 -24.28
C SER A 109 -11.63 -18.55 -23.68
N ALA A 110 -11.91 -18.78 -22.40
CA ALA A 110 -11.60 -20.03 -21.71
C ALA A 110 -12.76 -21.05 -21.83
N TYR A 111 -14.00 -20.56 -21.70
CA TYR A 111 -15.24 -21.33 -21.72
C TYR A 111 -16.26 -20.66 -22.64
N PRO A 112 -16.25 -20.96 -23.95
CA PRO A 112 -17.20 -20.37 -24.91
C PRO A 112 -18.67 -20.48 -24.48
N GLU A 113 -19.05 -21.58 -23.84
CA GLU A 113 -20.39 -21.83 -23.32
C GLU A 113 -20.81 -20.90 -22.18
N SER A 114 -19.87 -20.24 -21.48
CA SER A 114 -20.20 -19.28 -20.41
C SER A 114 -20.99 -18.08 -20.94
N GLY A 115 -20.83 -17.73 -22.22
CA GLY A 115 -21.58 -16.66 -22.87
C GLY A 115 -23.06 -16.98 -23.12
N ASP A 116 -23.45 -18.25 -23.01
CA ASP A 116 -24.85 -18.68 -23.17
C ASP A 116 -25.68 -18.50 -21.87
N TYR A 117 -25.03 -18.23 -20.74
CA TYR A 117 -25.67 -17.94 -19.45
C TYR A 117 -25.91 -16.43 -19.27
N PRO A 118 -26.88 -16.01 -18.43
CA PRO A 118 -27.08 -14.60 -18.09
C PRO A 118 -25.78 -13.96 -17.58
N ASN A 119 -25.37 -12.85 -18.20
CA ASN A 119 -24.12 -12.16 -17.87
C ASN A 119 -24.20 -10.66 -18.14
N ASP A 120 -23.22 -9.95 -17.60
CA ASP A 120 -23.04 -8.49 -17.68
C ASP A 120 -21.88 -8.10 -18.59
N GLY A 121 -21.36 -9.07 -19.33
CA GLY A 121 -20.21 -8.90 -20.20
C GLY A 121 -19.30 -10.10 -20.16
N ASN A 122 -18.18 -9.93 -20.86
CA ASN A 122 -17.13 -10.93 -20.98
C ASN A 122 -15.87 -10.37 -20.32
N GLY A 123 -15.38 -11.06 -19.30
CA GLY A 123 -14.05 -10.88 -18.72
C GLY A 123 -12.97 -11.55 -19.56
N GLY A 124 -11.80 -11.73 -18.99
CA GLY A 124 -10.68 -12.37 -19.69
C GLY A 124 -9.46 -12.66 -18.83
N ASP A 125 -9.58 -12.54 -17.50
CA ASP A 125 -8.50 -12.95 -16.61
C ASP A 125 -8.54 -14.47 -16.44
N ASN A 126 -7.44 -15.13 -16.81
CA ASN A 126 -7.28 -16.58 -16.76
C ASN A 126 -8.53 -17.34 -17.27
N ASP A 127 -9.07 -18.24 -16.44
CA ASP A 127 -10.32 -18.98 -16.64
C ASP A 127 -11.41 -18.56 -15.62
N SER A 128 -11.31 -17.35 -15.07
CA SER A 128 -12.23 -16.85 -14.04
C SER A 128 -13.63 -16.54 -14.60
N LEU A 129 -14.65 -16.75 -13.78
CA LEU A 129 -16.06 -16.54 -14.09
C LEU A 129 -16.79 -15.85 -12.94
N GLY A 130 -17.84 -15.11 -13.27
CA GLY A 130 -18.84 -14.66 -12.33
C GLY A 130 -18.51 -13.38 -11.55
N ILE A 131 -19.18 -13.17 -10.42
CA ILE A 131 -19.05 -11.96 -9.59
C ILE A 131 -17.73 -11.95 -8.83
N PHE A 132 -17.31 -13.11 -8.33
CA PHE A 132 -16.11 -13.28 -7.52
C PHE A 132 -14.89 -13.72 -8.34
N GLN A 133 -15.01 -13.77 -9.68
CA GLN A 133 -13.93 -14.24 -10.56
C GLN A 133 -13.37 -15.63 -10.16
N MET A 134 -14.26 -16.52 -9.70
CA MET A 134 -13.93 -17.90 -9.31
C MET A 134 -13.57 -18.76 -10.52
N ARG A 135 -12.72 -19.76 -10.31
CA ARG A 135 -12.13 -20.59 -11.37
C ARG A 135 -12.58 -22.05 -11.29
N PRO A 136 -13.18 -22.63 -12.36
CA PRO A 136 -13.48 -24.05 -12.41
C PRO A 136 -12.22 -24.92 -12.23
N ALA A 137 -11.08 -24.51 -12.80
CA ALA A 137 -9.82 -25.24 -12.66
C ALA A 137 -9.30 -25.30 -11.22
N SER A 138 -9.68 -24.34 -10.37
CA SER A 138 -9.33 -24.32 -8.94
C SER A 138 -10.31 -25.12 -8.08
N GLY A 139 -11.39 -25.66 -8.66
CA GLY A 139 -12.35 -26.51 -7.95
C GLY A 139 -13.57 -25.77 -7.40
N TRP A 140 -13.75 -24.48 -7.70
CA TRP A 140 -14.88 -23.69 -7.19
C TRP A 140 -16.26 -24.17 -7.68
N GLY A 141 -16.34 -24.81 -8.84
CA GLY A 141 -17.59 -25.30 -9.42
C GLY A 141 -17.47 -25.53 -10.93
N SER A 142 -18.55 -26.01 -11.55
CA SER A 142 -18.62 -26.05 -13.02
C SER A 142 -18.89 -24.67 -13.62
N VAL A 143 -18.73 -24.52 -14.94
CA VAL A 143 -19.08 -23.25 -15.63
C VAL A 143 -20.54 -22.86 -15.39
N ALA A 144 -21.45 -23.83 -15.36
CA ALA A 144 -22.87 -23.57 -15.09
C ALA A 144 -23.08 -23.05 -13.66
N ASP A 145 -22.35 -23.62 -12.69
CA ASP A 145 -22.42 -23.22 -11.29
C ASP A 145 -21.84 -21.80 -11.09
N LEU A 146 -20.69 -21.50 -11.69
CA LEU A 146 -20.03 -20.18 -11.56
C LEU A 146 -20.69 -19.07 -12.39
N MET A 147 -21.64 -19.40 -13.27
CA MET A 147 -22.52 -18.42 -13.93
C MET A 147 -23.86 -18.25 -13.22
N ASP A 148 -24.02 -18.80 -12.01
CA ASP A 148 -25.14 -18.58 -11.10
C ASP A 148 -24.68 -17.75 -9.89
N SER A 149 -25.34 -16.60 -9.64
CA SER A 149 -24.98 -15.70 -8.53
C SER A 149 -25.30 -16.29 -7.16
N THR A 150 -26.30 -17.16 -7.07
CA THR A 150 -26.70 -17.85 -5.84
C THR A 150 -25.61 -18.84 -5.44
N TYR A 151 -25.21 -19.70 -6.37
CA TYR A 151 -24.15 -20.68 -6.15
C TYR A 151 -22.85 -19.99 -5.73
N GLN A 152 -22.47 -18.91 -6.42
CA GLN A 152 -21.26 -18.16 -6.10
C GLN A 152 -21.28 -17.54 -4.70
N ALA A 153 -22.40 -16.97 -4.28
CA ALA A 153 -22.54 -16.44 -2.93
C ALA A 153 -22.44 -17.57 -1.88
N GLU A 154 -23.13 -18.69 -2.10
CA GLU A 154 -23.05 -19.86 -1.23
C GLU A 154 -21.63 -20.44 -1.16
N ALA A 155 -20.93 -20.52 -2.28
CA ALA A 155 -19.54 -20.99 -2.35
C ALA A 155 -18.58 -20.02 -1.66
N PHE A 156 -18.76 -18.71 -1.83
CA PHE A 156 -17.96 -17.68 -1.18
C PHE A 156 -18.08 -17.76 0.34
N PHE A 157 -19.31 -17.86 0.87
CA PHE A 157 -19.50 -18.02 2.32
C PHE A 157 -19.03 -19.39 2.82
N GLY A 158 -19.15 -20.43 1.99
CA GLY A 158 -18.65 -21.78 2.28
C GLY A 158 -19.27 -22.39 3.53
N GLY A 159 -18.46 -23.14 4.27
CA GLY A 159 -18.88 -23.90 5.44
C GLY A 159 -19.10 -25.39 5.12
N PRO A 160 -19.35 -26.21 6.15
CA PRO A 160 -19.38 -27.68 6.03
C PRO A 160 -20.46 -28.23 5.09
N ASP A 161 -21.50 -27.44 4.81
CA ASP A 161 -22.58 -27.79 3.89
C ASP A 161 -22.53 -26.96 2.58
N GLY A 162 -21.46 -26.20 2.36
CA GLY A 162 -21.26 -25.37 1.17
C GLY A 162 -21.17 -26.18 -0.13
N PRO A 163 -21.57 -25.60 -1.28
CA PRO A 163 -21.77 -26.35 -2.51
C PRO A 163 -20.46 -26.85 -3.16
N ASN A 164 -19.33 -26.22 -2.84
CA ASN A 164 -17.98 -26.61 -3.24
C ASN A 164 -17.34 -27.65 -2.29
N GLY A 165 -18.07 -28.15 -1.29
CA GLY A 165 -17.60 -29.20 -0.38
C GLY A 165 -16.40 -28.79 0.49
N GLY A 166 -16.24 -27.50 0.77
CA GLY A 166 -15.17 -26.93 1.60
C GLY A 166 -13.81 -26.83 0.90
N SER A 167 -13.74 -27.04 -0.42
CA SER A 167 -12.51 -26.86 -1.19
C SER A 167 -12.79 -26.38 -2.62
N PRO A 168 -12.37 -25.16 -3.01
CA PRO A 168 -11.70 -24.13 -2.20
C PRO A 168 -12.51 -23.70 -0.97
N ARG A 169 -11.83 -23.17 0.04
CA ARG A 169 -12.46 -22.77 1.31
C ARG A 169 -13.31 -21.51 1.10
N GLY A 170 -14.49 -21.43 1.68
CA GLY A 170 -15.23 -20.17 1.80
C GLY A 170 -14.97 -19.47 3.13
N LEU A 171 -15.64 -18.35 3.36
CA LEU A 171 -15.45 -17.49 4.54
C LEU A 171 -15.60 -18.26 5.87
N LEU A 172 -16.65 -19.07 5.99
CA LEU A 172 -16.93 -19.83 7.22
C LEU A 172 -15.94 -20.98 7.46
N ASP A 173 -15.18 -21.38 6.44
CA ASP A 173 -14.14 -22.40 6.55
C ASP A 173 -12.82 -21.83 7.10
N ILE A 174 -12.73 -20.50 7.27
CA ILE A 174 -11.55 -19.80 7.79
C ILE A 174 -11.67 -19.64 9.31
N PRO A 175 -10.84 -20.30 10.12
CA PRO A 175 -10.93 -20.18 11.58
C PRO A 175 -10.64 -18.74 12.03
N GLY A 176 -11.53 -18.17 12.84
CA GLY A 176 -11.34 -16.83 13.41
C GLY A 176 -11.60 -15.68 12.43
N TRP A 177 -12.25 -15.93 11.29
CA TRP A 177 -12.51 -14.86 10.31
C TRP A 177 -13.30 -13.67 10.87
N GLN A 178 -14.10 -13.87 11.93
CA GLN A 178 -14.80 -12.79 12.60
C GLN A 178 -13.87 -11.81 13.34
N ASP A 179 -12.67 -12.26 13.67
CA ASP A 179 -11.64 -11.47 14.34
C ASP A 179 -10.61 -10.89 13.35
N MET A 180 -10.72 -11.23 12.05
CA MET A 180 -9.88 -10.72 10.96
C MET A 180 -10.37 -9.36 10.45
N GLY A 181 -9.47 -8.60 9.81
CA GLY A 181 -9.87 -7.43 9.02
C GLY A 181 -10.81 -7.84 7.87
N ARG A 182 -11.72 -6.96 7.45
CA ARG A 182 -12.71 -7.31 6.40
C ARG A 182 -12.03 -7.61 5.06
N GLY A 183 -11.06 -6.80 4.63
CA GLY A 183 -10.27 -7.09 3.43
C GLY A 183 -9.38 -8.33 3.59
N GLU A 184 -8.81 -8.55 4.77
CA GLU A 184 -8.04 -9.76 5.09
C GLU A 184 -8.90 -11.02 4.96
N ALA A 185 -10.12 -10.99 5.49
CA ALA A 185 -11.08 -12.07 5.38
C ALA A 185 -11.55 -12.29 3.93
N ALA A 186 -11.75 -11.23 3.16
CA ALA A 186 -12.06 -11.31 1.72
C ALA A 186 -10.91 -11.98 0.94
N GLN A 187 -9.68 -11.51 1.16
CA GLN A 187 -8.48 -12.07 0.55
C GLN A 187 -8.25 -13.53 0.96
N ALA A 188 -8.55 -13.89 2.21
CA ALA A 188 -8.37 -15.26 2.67
C ALA A 188 -9.33 -16.26 1.98
N VAL A 189 -10.46 -15.77 1.44
CA VAL A 189 -11.37 -16.53 0.57
C VAL A 189 -10.89 -16.52 -0.88
N GLU A 190 -10.65 -15.34 -1.45
CA GLU A 190 -10.36 -15.20 -2.89
C GLU A 190 -8.95 -15.63 -3.28
N VAL A 191 -7.97 -15.43 -2.38
CA VAL A 191 -6.54 -15.71 -2.61
C VAL A 191 -6.08 -15.03 -3.91
N SER A 192 -6.44 -13.75 -4.06
CA SER A 192 -6.10 -12.95 -5.23
C SER A 192 -4.63 -12.57 -5.24
N ALA A 193 -4.12 -12.20 -6.42
CA ALA A 193 -2.76 -11.69 -6.59
C ALA A 193 -2.60 -10.25 -6.07
N PHE A 194 -3.69 -9.60 -5.63
CA PHE A 194 -3.73 -8.22 -5.17
C PHE A 194 -4.51 -8.12 -3.85
N PRO A 195 -3.94 -8.64 -2.74
CA PRO A 195 -4.62 -8.77 -1.45
C PRO A 195 -5.18 -7.45 -0.89
N ASP A 196 -4.53 -6.32 -1.18
CA ASP A 196 -4.82 -5.03 -0.52
C ASP A 196 -5.94 -4.23 -1.23
N ARG A 197 -6.62 -4.82 -2.22
CA ARG A 197 -7.64 -4.10 -3.02
C ARG A 197 -9.03 -4.08 -2.39
N TYR A 198 -9.32 -5.00 -1.46
CA TYR A 198 -10.65 -5.16 -0.90
C TYR A 198 -11.04 -4.01 0.03
N ASP A 199 -10.13 -3.53 0.87
CA ASP A 199 -10.41 -2.46 1.85
C ASP A 199 -10.83 -1.15 1.19
N ASN A 200 -10.31 -0.87 -0.02
CA ASN A 200 -10.73 0.30 -0.80
C ASN A 200 -12.26 0.35 -1.04
N TYR A 201 -12.92 -0.80 -1.12
CA TYR A 201 -14.34 -0.91 -1.40
C TYR A 201 -15.23 -1.03 -0.16
N GLU A 202 -14.65 -1.03 1.05
CA GLU A 202 -15.42 -1.13 2.30
C GLU A 202 -16.54 -0.08 2.41
N PRO A 203 -16.30 1.24 2.18
CA PRO A 203 -17.36 2.23 2.29
C PRO A 203 -18.47 2.04 1.24
N VAL A 204 -18.13 1.48 0.08
CA VAL A 204 -19.10 1.16 -0.98
C VAL A 204 -19.95 -0.05 -0.58
N ALA A 205 -19.33 -1.09 -0.02
CA ALA A 205 -20.03 -2.27 0.51
C ALA A 205 -20.99 -1.90 1.65
N GLU A 206 -20.58 -1.02 2.56
CA GLU A 206 -21.44 -0.51 3.63
C GLU A 206 -22.62 0.30 3.07
N ALA A 207 -22.38 1.18 2.09
CA ALA A 207 -23.43 1.95 1.44
C ALA A 207 -24.47 1.06 0.74
N ILE A 208 -24.02 -0.02 0.09
CA ILE A 208 -24.91 -1.04 -0.50
C ILE A 208 -25.72 -1.73 0.58
N MET A 209 -25.07 -2.19 1.66
CA MET A 209 -25.72 -2.89 2.76
C MET A 209 -26.81 -2.02 3.39
N ASP A 210 -26.52 -0.75 3.64
CA ASP A 210 -27.49 0.20 4.20
C ASP A 210 -28.63 0.50 3.21
N ALA A 211 -28.31 0.76 1.94
CA ALA A 211 -29.32 1.05 0.92
C ALA A 211 -30.29 -0.14 0.72
N LEU A 212 -29.79 -1.37 0.77
CA LEU A 212 -30.57 -2.57 0.47
C LEU A 212 -31.22 -3.20 1.70
N THR A 213 -30.85 -2.83 2.94
CA THR A 213 -31.45 -3.42 4.16
C THR A 213 -32.29 -2.44 4.98
N THR A 214 -32.24 -1.14 4.69
CA THR A 214 -33.03 -0.11 5.37
C THR A 214 -34.45 -0.03 4.81
N GLY A 215 -35.21 -1.14 4.93
CA GLY A 215 -36.58 -1.31 4.44
C GLY A 215 -37.63 -1.51 5.53
N SER A 216 -37.36 -1.16 6.79
CA SER A 216 -38.36 -1.19 7.87
C SER A 216 -38.15 -0.08 8.89
N SER A 217 -38.37 1.18 8.48
CA SER A 217 -39.10 2.21 9.24
C SER A 217 -39.10 3.57 8.52
N SER A 218 -40.22 3.84 7.85
CA SER A 218 -40.90 5.13 7.61
C SER A 218 -40.11 6.45 7.47
N SER A 219 -40.32 7.05 6.28
CA SER A 219 -40.87 8.41 6.09
C SER A 219 -40.01 9.62 6.47
N GLY A 220 -39.39 10.18 5.43
CA GLY A 220 -39.54 11.60 5.09
C GLY A 220 -38.94 12.60 6.07
N SER A 221 -37.67 12.95 5.86
CA SER A 221 -37.23 14.31 6.08
C SER A 221 -36.05 14.62 5.16
N THR A 222 -36.29 15.47 4.18
CA THR A 222 -35.25 16.11 3.37
C THR A 222 -34.37 16.93 4.31
N VAL A 223 -33.14 16.48 4.56
CA VAL A 223 -32.08 17.34 5.06
C VAL A 223 -30.94 17.30 4.05
N SER A 224 -30.99 18.27 3.16
CA SER A 224 -29.79 18.73 2.46
C SER A 224 -28.80 19.19 3.52
N VAL A 225 -27.68 18.49 3.68
CA VAL A 225 -26.48 19.10 4.25
C VAL A 225 -25.57 19.40 3.06
N ALA A 226 -25.67 20.65 2.64
CA ALA A 226 -24.70 21.25 1.74
C ALA A 226 -23.31 21.11 2.36
N ALA A 227 -22.34 20.79 1.51
CA ALA A 227 -20.92 20.93 1.79
C ALA A 227 -20.65 22.29 2.44
N THR A 228 -20.34 22.27 3.73
CA THR A 228 -19.37 23.19 4.29
C THR A 228 -18.03 22.49 4.17
N ALA A 229 -17.30 22.83 3.12
CA ALA A 229 -15.84 22.80 3.18
C ALA A 229 -15.45 23.56 4.45
N SER A 230 -14.99 22.81 5.45
CA SER A 230 -14.22 23.35 6.56
C SER A 230 -12.87 22.67 6.46
N GLU A 231 -11.88 23.49 6.17
CA GLU A 231 -10.46 23.21 6.19
C GLU A 231 -10.04 22.49 7.49
N ASN A 232 -8.98 21.69 7.39
CA ASN A 232 -8.32 20.82 8.39
C ASN A 232 -8.90 19.40 8.60
N SER A 233 -8.50 18.46 7.72
CA SER A 233 -8.04 17.15 8.22
C SER A 233 -6.70 17.36 8.89
N ARG A 234 -6.72 17.72 10.18
CA ARG A 234 -5.62 17.33 11.06
C ARG A 234 -5.87 15.87 11.39
N THR A 235 -4.93 15.01 11.04
CA THR A 235 -4.59 13.81 11.80
C THR A 235 -4.88 14.06 13.28
N SER A 236 -5.66 13.15 13.90
CA SER A 236 -5.98 13.26 15.33
C SER A 236 -4.67 13.38 16.11
N GLU A 237 -4.46 14.50 16.81
CA GLU A 237 -3.24 14.74 17.58
C GLU A 237 -3.15 13.69 18.69
N SER A 238 -2.06 12.92 18.72
CA SER A 238 -1.94 11.82 19.68
C SER A 238 -1.75 12.37 21.08
N SER A 239 -2.51 11.83 22.03
CA SER A 239 -2.49 12.28 23.43
C SER A 239 -1.50 11.52 24.30
N ARG A 240 -0.84 10.47 23.77
CA ARG A 240 0.10 9.62 24.50
C ARG A 240 1.05 8.86 23.58
N VAL A 241 2.29 8.69 24.02
CA VAL A 241 3.25 7.76 23.44
C VAL A 241 3.39 6.55 24.38
N VAL A 242 3.57 5.36 23.83
CA VAL A 242 3.80 4.11 24.56
C VAL A 242 4.98 3.36 23.99
N PHE A 243 5.57 2.48 24.80
CA PHE A 243 6.63 1.59 24.34
C PHE A 243 6.10 0.57 23.31
N PRO A 244 6.84 0.28 22.23
CA PRO A 244 6.34 -0.53 21.12
C PRO A 244 6.36 -2.05 21.36
N LEU A 245 6.73 -2.49 22.57
CA LEU A 245 6.70 -3.90 22.98
C LEU A 245 6.06 -4.05 24.37
N PRO A 246 5.32 -5.14 24.65
CA PRO A 246 4.73 -5.39 25.96
C PRO A 246 5.78 -5.40 27.09
N GLU A 247 5.39 -4.92 28.27
CA GLU A 247 6.30 -4.87 29.42
C GLU A 247 6.84 -6.28 29.78
N GLY A 248 8.15 -6.40 29.96
CA GLY A 248 8.81 -7.64 30.39
C GLY A 248 9.06 -8.67 29.29
N THR A 249 8.77 -8.35 28.01
CA THR A 249 9.04 -9.26 26.88
C THR A 249 10.35 -8.98 26.14
N TRP A 250 11.04 -7.89 26.48
CA TRP A 250 12.15 -7.39 25.67
C TRP A 250 13.39 -6.99 26.50
N THR A 251 14.51 -6.79 25.80
CA THR A 251 15.76 -6.24 26.36
C THR A 251 16.42 -5.34 25.30
N ALA A 252 16.83 -4.12 25.67
CA ALA A 252 17.60 -3.25 24.77
C ALA A 252 18.96 -3.87 24.44
N THR A 253 19.29 -3.95 23.15
CA THR A 253 20.49 -4.65 22.66
C THR A 253 21.43 -3.81 21.82
N SER A 254 20.93 -2.89 20.99
CA SER A 254 21.76 -1.99 20.17
C SER A 254 21.16 -0.59 20.14
N PRO A 255 21.91 0.46 20.53
CA PRO A 255 21.41 1.84 20.50
C PRO A 255 21.46 2.42 19.09
N PHE A 256 20.75 3.52 18.88
CA PHE A 256 20.90 4.41 17.72
C PHE A 256 22.33 4.97 17.61
N GLY A 257 22.77 5.24 16.38
CA GLY A 257 24.06 5.91 16.12
C GLY A 257 25.13 5.01 15.50
N PRO A 258 26.39 5.47 15.45
CA PRO A 258 27.48 4.74 14.80
C PRO A 258 27.71 3.37 15.45
N ARG A 259 27.78 2.32 14.64
CA ARG A 259 28.10 0.96 15.09
C ARG A 259 28.99 0.23 14.08
N THR A 260 29.75 -0.74 14.56
CA THR A 260 30.29 -1.76 13.68
C THR A 260 29.18 -2.77 13.37
N HIS A 261 28.82 -2.93 12.09
CA HIS A 261 27.71 -3.75 11.63
C HIS A 261 27.88 -5.22 12.10
N PRO A 262 26.88 -5.81 12.78
CA PRO A 262 27.07 -7.06 13.51
C PRO A 262 27.23 -8.30 12.62
N ILE A 263 26.89 -8.20 11.33
CA ILE A 263 26.99 -9.30 10.35
C ILE A 263 28.27 -9.18 9.50
N THR A 264 28.65 -7.97 9.11
CA THR A 264 29.75 -7.73 8.14
C THR A 264 31.04 -7.26 8.81
N GLY A 265 30.96 -6.62 10.00
CA GLY A 265 32.11 -6.11 10.73
C GLY A 265 32.61 -4.73 10.25
N GLU A 266 31.84 -4.03 9.41
CA GLU A 266 32.15 -2.72 8.83
C GLU A 266 31.54 -1.57 9.65
N GLU A 267 32.05 -0.35 9.54
CA GLU A 267 31.43 0.82 10.16
C GLU A 267 30.10 1.14 9.44
N SER A 268 29.00 1.16 10.19
CA SER A 268 27.66 1.52 9.70
C SER A 268 26.99 2.49 10.67
N PHE A 269 25.97 3.18 10.21
CA PHE A 269 25.10 3.96 11.09
C PHE A 269 23.84 3.16 11.41
N HIS A 270 23.45 3.11 12.69
CA HIS A 270 22.24 2.44 13.13
C HIS A 270 21.10 3.47 13.21
N THR A 271 20.15 3.38 12.27
CA THR A 271 19.03 4.33 12.09
C THR A 271 17.93 4.21 13.13
N GLY A 272 17.99 3.19 13.99
CA GLY A 272 17.02 2.91 15.03
C GLY A 272 17.64 2.34 16.30
N SER A 273 16.81 1.81 17.19
CA SER A 273 17.22 1.06 18.37
C SER A 273 16.70 -0.36 18.29
N ASP A 274 17.56 -1.33 18.62
CA ASP A 274 17.22 -2.75 18.58
C ASP A 274 16.80 -3.23 19.97
N PHE A 275 15.63 -3.85 20.05
CA PHE A 275 15.08 -4.47 21.24
C PHE A 275 14.88 -5.97 21.00
N SER A 276 15.75 -6.80 21.58
CA SER A 276 15.60 -8.25 21.49
C SER A 276 14.35 -8.70 22.25
N ALA A 277 13.52 -9.50 21.58
CA ALA A 277 12.31 -10.11 22.13
C ALA A 277 12.08 -11.47 21.43
N PRO A 278 11.35 -12.40 22.06
CA PRO A 278 11.01 -13.67 21.41
C PRO A 278 10.27 -13.47 20.08
N ASP A 279 10.55 -14.33 19.11
CA ASP A 279 9.80 -14.41 17.86
C ASP A 279 8.29 -14.58 18.12
N GLY A 280 7.44 -13.84 17.41
CA GLY A 280 5.99 -13.78 17.64
C GLY A 280 5.55 -12.85 18.78
N THR A 281 6.47 -12.09 19.41
CA THR A 281 6.07 -11.09 20.43
C THR A 281 5.30 -9.95 19.75
N PRO A 282 4.14 -9.51 20.29
CA PRO A 282 3.40 -8.39 19.71
C PRO A 282 4.23 -7.10 19.63
N ILE A 283 4.20 -6.46 18.48
CA ILE A 283 4.68 -5.10 18.22
C ILE A 283 3.48 -4.17 18.31
N LEU A 284 3.59 -3.11 19.11
CA LEU A 284 2.52 -2.16 19.39
C LEU A 284 2.81 -0.81 18.73
N ALA A 285 1.80 -0.15 18.18
CA ALA A 285 1.91 1.22 17.70
C ALA A 285 2.31 2.15 18.85
N ALA A 286 3.39 2.91 18.68
CA ALA A 286 3.94 3.79 19.71
C ALA A 286 3.02 4.99 20.02
N ALA A 287 2.22 5.45 19.06
CA ALA A 287 1.26 6.53 19.24
C ALA A 287 0.06 6.37 18.29
N ASP A 288 -0.96 7.20 18.46
CA ASP A 288 -2.07 7.26 17.51
C ASP A 288 -1.54 7.79 16.16
N GLY A 289 -1.95 7.21 15.05
CA GLY A 289 -1.40 7.57 13.76
C GLY A 289 -2.06 6.85 12.60
N VAL A 290 -1.48 7.04 11.42
CA VAL A 290 -1.87 6.39 10.17
C VAL A 290 -0.70 5.57 9.69
N VAL A 291 -0.91 4.29 9.44
CA VAL A 291 0.12 3.43 8.83
C VAL A 291 0.40 3.96 7.42
N THR A 292 1.66 4.15 7.07
CA THR A 292 2.07 4.67 5.76
C THR A 292 2.87 3.66 4.95
N VAL A 293 3.46 2.67 5.62
CA VAL A 293 4.15 1.54 5.01
C VAL A 293 3.80 0.30 5.82
N ALA A 294 3.52 -0.81 5.14
CA ALA A 294 3.43 -2.13 5.73
C ALA A 294 3.75 -3.15 4.63
N GLU A 295 5.01 -3.54 4.55
CA GLU A 295 5.57 -4.29 3.42
C GLU A 295 6.53 -5.37 3.90
N TYR A 296 6.69 -6.42 3.10
CA TYR A 296 7.70 -7.45 3.31
C TYR A 296 8.54 -7.65 2.05
N SER A 297 9.85 -7.78 2.21
CA SER A 297 10.75 -8.22 1.15
C SER A 297 11.76 -9.25 1.64
N ASP A 298 12.14 -10.19 0.78
CA ASP A 298 13.09 -11.27 1.14
C ASP A 298 14.49 -10.75 1.52
N GLY A 299 14.86 -9.52 1.13
CA GLY A 299 16.15 -8.88 1.45
C GLY A 299 16.08 -7.82 2.55
N GLY A 300 15.00 -7.03 2.60
CA GLY A 300 14.81 -5.94 3.58
C GLY A 300 14.05 -6.35 4.84
N GLY A 301 13.42 -7.53 4.83
CA GLY A 301 12.53 -7.98 5.91
C GLY A 301 11.16 -7.31 5.85
N GLY A 302 10.37 -7.53 6.89
CA GLY A 302 9.09 -6.85 7.11
C GLY A 302 9.31 -5.48 7.75
N ILE A 303 8.58 -4.47 7.27
CA ILE A 303 8.59 -3.10 7.78
C ILE A 303 7.17 -2.59 7.91
N ILE A 304 6.86 -1.97 9.04
CA ILE A 304 5.66 -1.15 9.24
C ILE A 304 6.13 0.27 9.55
N VAL A 305 5.54 1.30 8.97
CA VAL A 305 5.76 2.70 9.32
C VAL A 305 4.41 3.34 9.64
N VAL A 306 4.36 4.08 10.74
CA VAL A 306 3.15 4.80 11.17
C VAL A 306 3.49 6.28 11.30
N GLU A 307 2.74 7.14 10.61
CA GLU A 307 2.80 8.60 10.77
C GLU A 307 1.84 9.07 11.86
N HIS A 308 2.35 9.96 12.70
CA HIS A 308 1.69 10.52 13.86
C HIS A 308 1.69 12.03 13.78
N THR A 309 0.74 12.66 14.45
CA THR A 309 0.82 14.08 14.81
C THR A 309 1.01 14.18 16.30
N ILE A 310 2.20 14.60 16.74
CA ILE A 310 2.60 14.68 18.15
C ILE A 310 3.15 16.08 18.40
N ASP A 311 2.60 16.78 19.40
CA ASP A 311 2.93 18.18 19.70
C ASP A 311 2.83 19.11 18.48
N GLY A 312 1.88 18.84 17.59
CA GLY A 312 1.68 19.57 16.34
C GLY A 312 2.74 19.34 15.26
N LYS A 313 3.65 18.36 15.44
CA LYS A 313 4.65 17.95 14.46
C LYS A 313 4.29 16.60 13.84
N THR A 314 4.63 16.40 12.57
CA THR A 314 4.56 15.08 11.92
C THR A 314 5.78 14.26 12.33
N ILE A 315 5.54 13.10 12.93
CA ILE A 315 6.56 12.14 13.34
C ILE A 315 6.17 10.79 12.76
N ALA A 316 7.07 10.03 12.17
CA ALA A 316 6.82 8.63 11.86
C ALA A 316 7.59 7.69 12.78
N THR A 317 7.03 6.52 13.05
CA THR A 317 7.73 5.43 13.73
C THR A 317 7.78 4.21 12.83
N ALA A 318 8.95 3.57 12.73
CA ALA A 318 9.13 2.37 11.93
C ALA A 318 9.40 1.14 12.79
N TYR A 319 8.88 -0.01 12.38
CA TYR A 319 8.95 -1.29 13.07
C TYR A 319 9.43 -2.34 12.08
N ILE A 320 10.65 -2.84 12.26
CA ILE A 320 11.35 -3.63 11.25
C ILE A 320 11.70 -5.04 11.77
N HIS A 321 11.83 -5.98 10.83
CA HIS A 321 12.18 -7.41 10.96
C HIS A 321 11.02 -8.38 11.22
N SER A 322 9.77 -7.94 11.11
CA SER A 322 8.62 -8.85 11.11
C SER A 322 8.71 -9.89 9.99
N TRP A 323 8.24 -11.11 10.24
CA TRP A 323 7.98 -12.04 9.13
C TRP A 323 6.83 -11.54 8.27
N ALA A 324 6.68 -12.06 7.05
CA ALA A 324 5.60 -11.66 6.16
C ALA A 324 4.22 -11.88 6.80
N ASP A 325 4.06 -12.96 7.56
CA ASP A 325 2.84 -13.32 8.31
C ASP A 325 2.75 -12.64 9.69
N GLY A 326 3.75 -11.85 10.07
CA GLY A 326 3.79 -11.06 11.29
C GLY A 326 3.52 -9.57 11.07
N ILE A 327 2.98 -9.16 9.93
CA ILE A 327 2.52 -7.78 9.68
C ILE A 327 0.99 -7.80 9.74
N HIS A 328 0.41 -7.03 10.66
CA HIS A 328 -1.04 -7.08 10.99
C HIS A 328 -1.80 -5.81 10.62
N VAL A 329 -1.15 -4.90 9.89
CA VAL A 329 -1.71 -3.63 9.43
C VAL A 329 -1.31 -3.36 7.98
N SER A 330 -2.03 -2.46 7.32
CA SER A 330 -1.80 -2.03 5.94
C SER A 330 -1.66 -0.51 5.84
N PRO A 331 -1.00 0.03 4.80
CA PRO A 331 -0.93 1.47 4.59
C PRO A 331 -2.33 2.09 4.48
N GLY A 332 -2.58 3.13 5.26
CA GLY A 332 -3.87 3.82 5.39
C GLY A 332 -4.60 3.52 6.70
N ASP A 333 -4.22 2.46 7.42
CA ASP A 333 -4.87 2.10 8.68
C ASP A 333 -4.66 3.18 9.75
N GLU A 334 -5.76 3.66 10.34
CA GLU A 334 -5.67 4.43 11.58
C GLU A 334 -5.39 3.48 12.75
N VAL A 335 -4.29 3.70 13.43
CA VAL A 335 -3.88 2.92 14.60
C VAL A 335 -3.93 3.79 15.84
N THR A 336 -4.24 3.18 16.98
CA THR A 336 -4.19 3.85 18.29
C THR A 336 -2.97 3.42 19.08
N ALA A 337 -2.46 4.28 19.96
CA ALA A 337 -1.30 3.97 20.78
C ALA A 337 -1.49 2.65 21.55
N GLY A 338 -0.57 1.70 21.43
CA GLY A 338 -0.66 0.38 22.05
C GLY A 338 -1.47 -0.66 21.28
N GLN A 339 -2.01 -0.32 20.10
CA GLN A 339 -2.63 -1.28 19.19
C GLN A 339 -1.57 -2.24 18.65
N HIS A 340 -1.89 -3.53 18.60
CA HIS A 340 -1.03 -4.55 18.02
C HIS A 340 -1.01 -4.40 16.49
N ILE A 341 0.17 -4.16 15.91
CA ILE A 341 0.34 -3.84 14.49
C ILE A 341 1.21 -4.86 13.73
N GLY A 342 2.01 -5.64 14.45
CA GLY A 342 2.86 -6.68 13.87
C GLY A 342 3.42 -7.57 14.96
N ASP A 343 4.24 -8.55 14.59
CA ASP A 343 4.95 -9.43 15.49
C ASP A 343 6.46 -9.33 15.25
N VAL A 344 7.21 -9.47 16.34
CA VAL A 344 8.68 -9.58 16.30
C VAL A 344 9.05 -10.80 15.47
N GLY A 345 9.85 -10.59 14.44
CA GLY A 345 10.44 -11.65 13.63
C GLY A 345 11.96 -11.57 13.63
N SER A 346 12.55 -12.24 12.64
CA SER A 346 13.98 -12.19 12.34
C SER A 346 14.24 -12.16 10.84
N SER A 347 13.35 -11.51 10.08
CA SER A 347 13.43 -11.42 8.62
C SER A 347 14.44 -10.37 8.14
N GLY A 348 14.84 -10.45 6.87
CA GLY A 348 15.85 -9.55 6.30
C GLY A 348 17.23 -9.70 6.94
N MET A 349 17.96 -8.58 7.04
CA MET A 349 19.30 -8.53 7.62
C MET A 349 19.25 -8.52 9.16
N SER A 350 18.94 -9.67 9.76
CA SER A 350 18.85 -9.84 11.21
C SER A 350 19.75 -10.98 11.73
N THR A 351 20.33 -10.80 12.92
CA THR A 351 21.15 -11.83 13.59
C THR A 351 20.34 -12.73 14.54
N GLY A 352 19.08 -12.38 14.80
CA GLY A 352 18.14 -13.11 15.66
C GLY A 352 16.90 -12.27 15.98
N PRO A 353 15.86 -12.85 16.62
CA PRO A 353 14.60 -12.13 16.85
C PRO A 353 14.75 -10.84 17.67
N HIS A 354 14.33 -9.73 17.07
CA HIS A 354 14.31 -8.40 17.69
C HIS A 354 13.39 -7.45 16.91
N LEU A 355 12.94 -6.39 17.57
CA LEU A 355 12.37 -5.22 16.91
C LEU A 355 13.50 -4.21 16.66
N HIS A 356 13.68 -3.82 15.40
CA HIS A 356 14.41 -2.60 15.06
C HIS A 356 13.41 -1.46 14.95
N PHE A 357 13.48 -0.51 15.87
CA PHE A 357 12.52 0.59 16.00
C PHE A 357 13.17 1.92 15.64
N GLU A 358 12.56 2.66 14.72
CA GLU A 358 13.04 3.98 14.30
C GLU A 358 12.01 5.06 14.61
N VAL A 359 12.49 6.28 14.80
CA VAL A 359 11.66 7.50 14.90
C VAL A 359 12.17 8.48 13.85
N ARG A 360 11.26 9.00 13.04
CA ARG A 360 11.57 9.87 11.90
C ARG A 360 10.82 11.20 12.03
N VAL A 361 11.53 12.32 11.99
CA VAL A 361 10.92 13.66 12.06
C VAL A 361 10.54 14.11 10.64
N GLY A 362 9.29 14.56 10.47
CA GLY A 362 8.78 15.02 9.17
C GLY A 362 7.94 13.99 8.42
N GLY A 363 7.74 12.80 8.98
CA GLY A 363 6.90 11.75 8.41
C GLY A 363 7.69 10.53 7.97
N THR A 364 7.09 9.72 7.10
CA THR A 364 7.57 8.42 6.65
C THR A 364 8.98 8.50 6.07
N ASP A 365 9.24 9.50 5.25
CA ASP A 365 10.55 9.72 4.62
C ASP A 365 11.40 10.77 5.38
N GLY A 366 11.09 10.99 6.65
CA GLY A 366 11.71 11.99 7.52
C GLY A 366 13.08 11.59 8.10
N GLU A 367 13.72 12.53 8.78
CA GLU A 367 15.04 12.36 9.39
C GLU A 367 15.01 11.43 10.60
N TYR A 368 15.90 10.43 10.66
CA TYR A 368 16.03 9.52 11.80
C TYR A 368 16.59 10.24 13.04
N ILE A 369 15.90 10.13 14.17
CA ILE A 369 16.35 10.63 15.47
C ILE A 369 16.50 9.49 16.46
N ASP A 370 17.23 9.73 17.57
CA ASP A 370 17.43 8.72 18.63
C ASP A 370 16.08 8.28 19.24
N PRO A 371 15.64 7.03 19.02
CA PRO A 371 14.37 6.53 19.56
C PRO A 371 14.37 6.42 21.09
N ALA A 372 15.52 6.14 21.72
CA ALA A 372 15.62 6.04 23.17
C ALA A 372 15.36 7.41 23.81
N LYS A 373 15.99 8.45 23.27
CA LYS A 373 15.74 9.83 23.69
C LYS A 373 14.30 10.24 23.46
N TRP A 374 13.74 9.95 22.29
CA TRP A 374 12.35 10.31 21.98
C TRP A 374 11.35 9.61 22.90
N LEU A 375 11.52 8.32 23.17
CA LEU A 375 10.66 7.57 24.10
C LEU A 375 10.79 8.08 25.55
N ASN A 376 11.98 8.45 26.00
CA ASN A 376 12.21 9.05 27.32
C ASN A 376 11.54 10.43 27.45
N ASP A 377 11.70 11.30 26.45
CA ASP A 377 11.13 12.66 26.43
C ASP A 377 9.59 12.64 26.47
N HIS A 378 8.97 11.53 26.04
CA HIS A 378 7.51 11.30 26.08
C HIS A 378 7.04 10.36 27.21
N ASP A 379 7.86 10.13 28.25
CA ASP A 379 7.53 9.28 29.41
C ASP A 379 7.14 7.82 29.06
N ALA A 380 7.56 7.33 27.90
CA ALA A 380 7.24 5.98 27.41
C ALA A 380 8.27 4.92 27.83
N ALA A 381 9.48 5.33 28.24
CA ALA A 381 10.56 4.45 28.69
C ALA A 381 11.55 5.15 29.66
N ASP A 382 12.49 4.37 30.19
CA ASP A 382 13.70 4.84 30.90
C ASP A 382 14.91 4.10 30.29
N LEU A 383 15.30 4.52 29.09
CA LEU A 383 16.36 3.92 28.28
C LEU A 383 17.67 4.70 28.34
N PRO A 384 18.83 4.03 28.23
CA PRO A 384 20.10 4.72 28.00
C PRO A 384 20.11 5.37 26.61
N GLU A 385 20.35 6.67 26.56
CA GLU A 385 20.43 7.48 25.32
C GLU A 385 21.80 7.33 24.65
N ALA A 386 21.86 7.50 23.32
CA ALA A 386 23.12 7.42 22.59
C ALA A 386 24.01 8.63 22.90
N GLU A 387 25.30 8.41 23.21
CA GLU A 387 26.26 9.51 23.34
C GLU A 387 26.69 9.99 21.94
N GLY A 388 25.87 10.86 21.34
CA GLY A 388 26.10 11.48 20.03
C GLY A 388 24.82 11.50 19.20
N GLY A 389 24.09 12.63 19.26
CA GLY A 389 22.82 12.80 18.54
C GLY A 389 23.01 13.18 17.05
N PRO A 390 21.89 13.25 16.29
CA PRO A 390 21.88 13.78 14.91
C PRO A 390 22.35 15.26 14.88
N PRO A 391 22.84 15.77 13.74
CA PRO A 391 23.23 17.18 13.63
C PRO A 391 22.01 18.12 13.63
N GLY A 392 21.54 18.47 14.83
CA GLY A 392 21.20 19.84 15.22
C GLY A 392 19.80 20.39 14.93
N ASP A 393 18.84 20.18 15.85
CA ASP A 393 17.98 21.28 16.32
C ASP A 393 18.67 21.94 17.52
N THR A 394 19.44 22.99 17.24
CA THR A 394 19.63 24.08 18.19
C THR A 394 19.09 25.35 17.57
N GLY A 395 17.80 25.59 17.80
CA GLY A 395 17.25 26.88 18.25
C GLY A 395 17.64 28.13 17.45
N CYS A 396 16.66 28.66 16.73
CA CYS A 396 16.59 30.03 16.20
C CYS A 396 17.84 30.91 16.35
N GLU A 397 18.70 30.92 15.32
CA GLU A 397 19.33 32.16 14.86
C GLU A 397 19.32 32.18 13.33
N THR A 398 18.76 33.23 12.77
CA THR A 398 18.85 33.56 11.35
C THR A 398 20.32 33.84 10.99
N GLY A 399 20.94 33.00 10.15
CA GLY A 399 22.31 33.22 9.67
C GLY A 399 22.68 32.37 8.43
N GLU A 400 22.65 33.02 7.27
CA GLU A 400 23.42 32.84 6.01
C GLU A 400 23.94 31.43 5.57
N GLU A 401 23.34 30.96 4.45
CA GLU A 401 23.91 30.37 3.21
C GLU A 401 25.13 29.42 3.25
N GLY A 402 24.93 28.19 2.73
CA GLY A 402 25.91 27.39 1.98
C GLY A 402 26.95 26.62 2.81
N GLY A 403 27.14 25.34 2.51
CA GLY A 403 28.26 24.55 3.05
C GLY A 403 29.58 25.32 2.88
N GLY A 404 30.43 25.36 3.91
CA GLY A 404 31.68 26.12 3.86
C GLY A 404 32.64 25.64 2.77
N ASP A 405 33.71 26.40 2.51
CA ASP A 405 34.71 26.08 1.48
C ASP A 405 35.28 24.65 1.68
N PRO A 406 35.41 23.85 0.62
CA PRO A 406 36.02 22.53 0.70
C PRO A 406 37.50 22.62 1.05
N SER A 407 38.00 21.58 1.68
CA SER A 407 39.45 21.44 1.92
C SER A 407 40.22 21.22 0.60
N GLU A 408 41.46 21.73 0.55
CA GLU A 408 42.36 21.48 -0.58
C GLU A 408 42.65 19.97 -0.73
N PHE A 409 42.68 19.49 -1.97
CA PHE A 409 43.08 18.11 -2.27
C PHE A 409 44.60 17.92 -2.13
N ASP A 410 45.03 16.93 -1.35
CA ASP A 410 46.43 16.52 -1.21
C ASP A 410 46.60 15.06 -1.67
N GLY A 411 47.42 14.83 -2.69
CA GLY A 411 47.68 13.48 -3.23
C GLY A 411 47.77 13.40 -4.76
N ASP A 412 47.83 12.16 -5.27
CA ASP A 412 47.73 11.87 -6.70
C ASP A 412 46.25 11.78 -7.10
N PRO A 413 45.70 12.70 -7.91
CA PRO A 413 44.28 12.74 -8.22
C PRO A 413 43.78 11.49 -8.96
N GLY A 414 44.65 10.83 -9.73
CA GLY A 414 44.32 9.64 -10.52
C GLY A 414 44.55 8.32 -9.79
N GLU A 415 45.02 8.34 -8.53
CA GLU A 415 45.18 7.13 -7.73
C GLU A 415 43.81 6.45 -7.54
N MET A 416 43.73 5.15 -7.81
CA MET A 416 42.50 4.39 -7.59
C MET A 416 42.37 4.01 -6.13
N VAL A 417 41.27 4.43 -5.50
CA VAL A 417 40.90 4.15 -4.12
C VAL A 417 39.55 3.44 -4.07
N ASP A 418 39.25 2.82 -2.94
CA ASP A 418 37.98 2.12 -2.77
C ASP A 418 36.80 3.08 -2.87
N ASP A 419 35.81 2.69 -3.66
CA ASP A 419 34.56 3.43 -3.80
C ASP A 419 33.72 3.30 -2.51
N PRO A 420 33.31 4.41 -1.85
CA PRO A 420 32.41 4.33 -0.69
C PRO A 420 31.02 3.77 -1.03
N THR A 421 30.65 3.76 -2.31
CA THR A 421 29.28 3.48 -2.76
C THR A 421 29.12 2.11 -3.43
N SER A 422 30.21 1.39 -3.68
CA SER A 422 30.19 0.07 -4.31
C SER A 422 31.48 -0.71 -4.06
N ASP A 423 31.51 -1.98 -4.48
CA ASP A 423 32.67 -2.87 -4.40
C ASP A 423 33.81 -2.51 -5.40
N GLY A 424 33.69 -1.35 -6.06
CA GLY A 424 34.57 -0.86 -7.10
C GLY A 424 35.69 0.05 -6.64
N GLN A 425 36.30 0.74 -7.59
CA GLN A 425 37.29 1.77 -7.31
C GLN A 425 36.95 3.07 -8.03
N ILE A 426 37.19 4.18 -7.34
CA ILE A 426 37.11 5.54 -7.87
C ILE A 426 38.47 6.22 -7.81
N THR A 427 38.64 7.32 -8.53
CA THR A 427 39.86 8.12 -8.38
C THR A 427 39.88 8.81 -7.01
N ALA A 428 41.06 9.04 -6.44
CA ALA A 428 41.23 9.75 -5.18
C ALA A 428 40.62 11.16 -5.25
N ARG A 429 40.67 11.80 -6.43
CA ARG A 429 39.95 13.05 -6.67
C ARG A 429 38.44 12.89 -6.56
N MET A 430 37.84 11.87 -7.17
CA MET A 430 36.40 11.66 -7.06
C MET A 430 36.00 11.31 -5.61
N ARG A 431 36.85 10.56 -4.91
CA ARG A 431 36.68 10.29 -3.47
C ARG A 431 36.67 11.59 -2.65
N HIS A 432 37.57 12.52 -2.96
CA HIS A 432 37.59 13.84 -2.33
C HIS A 432 36.32 14.64 -2.60
N VAL A 433 35.85 14.68 -3.85
CA VAL A 433 34.58 15.35 -4.18
C VAL A 433 33.42 14.76 -3.40
N TYR A 434 33.29 13.43 -3.38
CA TYR A 434 32.29 12.74 -2.56
C TYR A 434 32.37 13.17 -1.10
N GLU A 435 33.56 13.15 -0.48
CA GLU A 435 33.72 13.48 0.94
C GLU A 435 33.40 14.95 1.23
N GLN A 436 33.85 15.89 0.40
CA GLN A 436 33.59 17.31 0.62
C GLN A 436 32.12 17.65 0.38
N THR A 437 31.51 17.11 -0.69
CA THR A 437 30.09 17.35 -0.97
C THR A 437 29.19 16.67 0.06
N TYR A 438 29.51 15.45 0.49
CA TYR A 438 28.76 14.77 1.55
C TYR A 438 28.90 15.48 2.90
N ALA A 439 30.07 16.04 3.21
CA ALA A 439 30.27 16.84 4.43
C ALA A 439 29.46 18.17 4.39
N ALA A 440 29.37 18.80 3.22
CA ALA A 440 28.57 20.02 3.03
C ALA A 440 27.07 19.75 2.96
N PHE A 441 26.67 18.60 2.40
CA PHE A 441 25.29 18.20 2.15
C PHE A 441 25.08 16.72 2.50
N PRO A 442 24.90 16.41 3.79
CA PRO A 442 24.84 15.03 4.27
C PRO A 442 23.60 14.26 3.79
N ASP A 443 22.55 14.96 3.36
CA ASP A 443 21.29 14.36 2.88
C ASP A 443 21.36 13.85 1.43
N THR A 444 22.56 13.81 0.85
CA THR A 444 22.79 13.31 -0.51
C THR A 444 23.11 11.81 -0.50
N THR A 445 22.52 11.08 -1.45
CA THR A 445 22.82 9.65 -1.69
C THR A 445 23.65 9.51 -2.96
N TRP A 446 24.57 8.54 -3.02
CA TRP A 446 25.59 8.51 -4.08
C TRP A 446 25.74 7.12 -4.70
N ALA A 447 26.00 7.10 -6.00
CA ALA A 447 26.42 5.93 -6.76
C ALA A 447 27.57 6.30 -7.71
N CYS A 448 28.77 5.78 -7.45
CA CYS A 448 29.98 6.18 -8.15
C CYS A 448 30.45 5.14 -9.15
N TYR A 449 31.20 4.12 -8.73
CA TYR A 449 31.69 3.12 -9.65
C TYR A 449 30.54 2.22 -10.14
N SER A 450 30.50 2.03 -11.46
CA SER A 450 29.53 1.16 -12.10
C SER A 450 30.17 0.50 -13.32
N PRO A 451 30.30 -0.84 -13.36
CA PRO A 451 30.90 -1.51 -14.51
C PRO A 451 29.95 -1.46 -15.72
N ARG A 452 30.35 -0.73 -16.77
CA ARG A 452 29.56 -0.53 -18.00
C ARG A 452 30.37 -0.87 -19.26
N PRO A 453 30.60 -2.17 -19.56
CA PRO A 453 31.43 -2.60 -20.68
C PRO A 453 30.97 -2.04 -22.03
N GLY A 454 31.89 -1.48 -22.81
CA GLY A 454 31.60 -0.96 -24.16
C GLY A 454 30.92 0.41 -24.21
N THR A 455 30.83 1.11 -23.07
CA THR A 455 30.34 2.50 -23.01
C THR A 455 31.51 3.48 -22.96
N GLN A 456 31.24 4.75 -23.29
CA GLN A 456 32.17 5.88 -23.05
C GLN A 456 31.85 6.58 -21.72
N SER A 457 31.29 5.84 -20.76
CA SER A 457 30.93 6.37 -19.46
C SER A 457 32.19 6.53 -18.60
N GLU A 458 32.20 7.53 -17.73
CA GLU A 458 33.29 7.79 -16.78
C GLU A 458 33.14 6.99 -15.48
N HIS A 459 31.96 6.40 -15.20
CA HIS A 459 31.72 5.55 -14.02
C HIS A 459 32.65 4.31 -13.95
N PRO A 460 32.89 3.56 -15.05
CA PRO A 460 33.83 2.43 -15.04
C PRO A 460 35.29 2.86 -14.85
N LEU A 461 35.61 4.14 -15.12
CA LEU A 461 36.94 4.72 -14.92
C LEU A 461 37.11 5.27 -13.50
N GLY A 462 36.04 5.25 -12.68
CA GLY A 462 36.07 5.79 -11.34
C GLY A 462 36.05 7.32 -11.27
N ARG A 463 35.77 8.00 -12.39
CA ARG A 463 35.84 9.46 -12.53
C ARG A 463 34.45 10.12 -12.48
N ALA A 464 33.40 9.36 -12.21
CA ALA A 464 32.04 9.87 -12.12
C ALA A 464 31.28 9.35 -10.91
N CYS A 465 30.39 10.19 -10.38
CA CYS A 465 29.36 9.82 -9.41
C CYS A 465 28.03 10.47 -9.75
N ASP A 466 26.96 9.74 -9.42
CA ASP A 466 25.58 10.22 -9.46
C ASP A 466 25.13 10.47 -8.01
N ALA A 467 24.67 11.69 -7.72
CA ALA A 467 24.13 12.08 -6.42
C ALA A 467 22.63 12.34 -6.52
N ALA A 468 21.83 11.76 -5.62
CA ALA A 468 20.39 11.99 -5.53
C ALA A 468 20.00 12.60 -4.17
N PHE A 469 18.84 13.25 -4.13
CA PHE A 469 18.47 14.19 -3.07
C PHE A 469 17.28 13.68 -2.27
N GLY A 470 17.34 12.42 -1.82
CA GLY A 470 16.24 11.72 -1.15
C GLY A 470 15.22 11.07 -2.10
N ASN A 471 15.41 11.18 -3.41
CA ASN A 471 14.62 10.48 -4.43
C ASN A 471 15.40 9.26 -4.98
N ALA A 472 14.67 8.24 -5.45
CA ALA A 472 15.28 7.11 -6.14
C ALA A 472 15.64 7.47 -7.60
N ILE A 473 16.78 6.95 -8.09
CA ILE A 473 17.12 7.04 -9.52
C ILE A 473 16.04 6.31 -10.33
N GLY A 474 15.53 6.97 -11.37
CA GLY A 474 14.35 6.60 -12.16
C GLY A 474 13.09 7.37 -11.78
N GLN A 475 13.10 8.14 -10.68
CA GLN A 475 11.97 8.94 -10.20
C GLN A 475 12.33 10.42 -10.12
N ARG A 476 11.40 11.29 -10.54
CA ARG A 476 11.61 12.74 -10.44
C ARG A 476 11.61 13.19 -8.96
N PRO A 477 12.51 14.12 -8.59
CA PRO A 477 12.54 14.69 -7.26
C PRO A 477 11.29 15.54 -7.00
N THR A 478 10.87 15.62 -5.75
CA THR A 478 9.88 16.60 -5.30
C THR A 478 10.43 18.02 -5.47
N PRO A 479 9.61 19.08 -5.40
CA PRO A 479 10.10 20.45 -5.50
C PRO A 479 11.22 20.79 -4.51
N GLN A 480 11.14 20.31 -3.27
CA GLN A 480 12.14 20.54 -2.22
C GLN A 480 13.44 19.78 -2.51
N GLN A 481 13.35 18.52 -2.93
CA GLN A 481 14.52 17.72 -3.32
C GLN A 481 15.20 18.31 -4.56
N ARG A 482 14.42 18.88 -5.49
CA ARG A 482 14.94 19.58 -6.67
C ARG A 482 15.65 20.88 -6.30
N GLU A 483 15.15 21.59 -5.29
CA GLU A 483 15.77 22.80 -4.73
C GLU A 483 17.11 22.46 -4.06
N LEU A 484 17.14 21.44 -3.19
CA LEU A 484 18.38 20.89 -2.62
C LEU A 484 19.35 20.46 -3.72
N GLY A 485 18.86 19.78 -4.76
CA GLY A 485 19.69 19.39 -5.88
C GLY A 485 20.34 20.57 -6.59
N TRP A 486 19.63 21.69 -6.75
CA TRP A 486 20.21 22.92 -7.28
C TRP A 486 21.19 23.60 -6.31
N GLU A 487 20.95 23.52 -5.01
CA GLU A 487 21.88 24.02 -3.98
C GLU A 487 23.21 23.27 -4.03
N VAL A 488 23.16 21.93 -3.96
CA VAL A 488 24.34 21.04 -4.06
C VAL A 488 25.06 21.26 -5.38
N THR A 489 24.32 21.24 -6.49
CA THR A 489 24.90 21.40 -7.83
C THR A 489 25.63 22.73 -7.97
N ASN A 490 25.05 23.83 -7.48
CA ASN A 490 25.70 25.14 -7.56
C ASN A 490 26.89 25.25 -6.60
N TRP A 491 26.83 24.65 -5.41
CA TRP A 491 27.97 24.60 -4.51
C TRP A 491 29.15 23.84 -5.12
N VAL A 492 28.90 22.68 -5.72
CA VAL A 492 29.95 21.91 -6.42
C VAL A 492 30.50 22.69 -7.61
N LYS A 493 29.62 23.42 -8.34
CA LYS A 493 30.03 24.30 -9.45
C LYS A 493 30.94 25.43 -8.99
N ASP A 494 30.60 26.09 -7.88
CA ASP A 494 31.31 27.26 -7.38
C ASP A 494 32.69 26.89 -6.80
N HIS A 495 32.86 25.63 -6.36
CA HIS A 495 34.13 25.07 -5.90
C HIS A 495 34.80 24.12 -6.93
N ALA A 496 34.36 24.13 -8.18
CA ALA A 496 34.77 23.16 -9.18
C ALA A 496 36.29 23.13 -9.45
N GLU A 497 36.96 24.28 -9.39
CA GLU A 497 38.42 24.35 -9.57
C GLU A 497 39.17 23.63 -8.43
N GLU A 498 38.73 23.81 -7.18
CA GLU A 498 39.33 23.24 -5.98
C GLU A 498 39.04 21.74 -5.87
N LEU A 499 37.80 21.35 -6.18
CA LEU A 499 37.34 19.96 -6.21
C LEU A 499 37.85 19.18 -7.44
N GLY A 500 38.30 19.89 -8.48
CA GLY A 500 38.78 19.26 -9.71
C GLY A 500 37.65 18.70 -10.60
N VAL A 501 36.48 19.32 -10.55
CA VAL A 501 35.30 18.96 -11.34
C VAL A 501 35.47 19.42 -12.78
N GLU A 502 35.23 18.51 -13.73
CA GLU A 502 35.28 18.79 -15.16
C GLU A 502 33.92 19.28 -15.69
N TYR A 503 32.84 18.56 -15.35
CA TYR A 503 31.48 18.92 -15.71
C TYR A 503 30.43 18.33 -14.76
N LEU A 504 29.26 18.97 -14.76
CA LEU A 504 28.07 18.62 -13.99
C LEU A 504 26.86 18.49 -14.90
N ILE A 505 25.97 17.53 -14.64
CA ILE A 505 24.68 17.42 -15.32
C ILE A 505 23.58 17.27 -14.26
N TRP A 506 22.59 18.17 -14.29
CA TRP A 506 21.44 18.13 -13.39
C TRP A 506 20.22 18.78 -14.03
N ASP A 507 19.05 18.18 -13.83
CA ASP A 507 17.74 18.72 -14.19
C ASP A 507 17.65 19.11 -15.68
N GLY A 508 18.19 18.24 -16.55
CA GLY A 508 18.25 18.46 -18.00
C GLY A 508 19.27 19.51 -18.43
N LYS A 509 20.18 19.94 -17.55
CA LYS A 509 21.21 20.96 -17.84
C LYS A 509 22.61 20.42 -17.63
N ILE A 510 23.55 20.95 -18.41
CA ILE A 510 24.98 20.65 -18.31
C ILE A 510 25.77 21.94 -18.13
N TRP A 511 26.73 21.91 -17.22
CA TRP A 511 27.76 22.92 -17.03
C TRP A 511 29.12 22.25 -17.07
N ALA A 512 30.15 22.94 -17.56
CA ALA A 512 31.51 22.42 -17.61
C ALA A 512 32.50 23.53 -17.30
N LEU A 513 33.52 23.23 -16.50
CA LEU A 513 34.51 24.20 -16.05
C LEU A 513 35.24 24.86 -17.24
N SER A 514 35.52 24.10 -18.29
CA SER A 514 36.17 24.62 -19.51
C SER A 514 35.30 25.60 -20.32
N ARG A 515 34.02 25.74 -19.98
CA ARG A 515 33.01 26.58 -20.65
C ARG A 515 32.16 27.35 -19.61
N ASP A 516 32.75 27.68 -18.48
CA ASP A 516 32.04 28.36 -17.39
C ASP A 516 31.44 29.71 -17.83
N ASP A 517 32.09 30.40 -18.78
CA ASP A 517 31.60 31.65 -19.38
C ASP A 517 30.25 31.53 -20.10
N GLU A 518 29.86 30.31 -20.48
CA GLU A 518 28.56 30.02 -21.08
C GLU A 518 27.47 29.64 -20.05
N GLY A 519 27.85 29.40 -18.79
CA GLY A 519 26.93 28.97 -17.73
C GLY A 519 26.24 27.63 -18.01
N TRP A 520 25.07 27.44 -17.41
CA TRP A 520 24.22 26.26 -17.61
C TRP A 520 23.63 26.22 -19.02
N ARG A 521 23.78 25.08 -19.69
CA ARG A 521 23.28 24.83 -21.05
C ARG A 521 22.33 23.64 -21.05
N GLU A 522 21.41 23.58 -22.00
CA GLU A 522 20.55 22.41 -22.16
C GLU A 522 21.40 21.16 -22.46
N TYR A 523 21.15 20.09 -21.70
CA TYR A 523 21.79 18.80 -21.92
C TYR A 523 21.12 18.07 -23.08
N ASN A 524 21.92 17.59 -24.03
CA ASN A 524 21.44 16.96 -25.24
C ASN A 524 21.65 15.43 -25.26
N GLY A 525 21.92 14.83 -24.10
CA GLY A 525 22.15 13.37 -23.97
C GLY A 525 23.58 12.92 -24.27
N GLY A 526 24.49 13.84 -24.60
CA GLY A 526 25.90 13.52 -24.90
C GLY A 526 26.11 12.55 -26.07
N GLY A 527 25.06 12.27 -26.86
CA GLY A 527 25.06 11.27 -27.92
C GLY A 527 24.92 9.81 -27.44
N MET A 528 24.72 9.58 -26.13
CA MET A 528 24.59 8.24 -25.54
C MET A 528 23.23 8.01 -24.86
N HIS A 529 22.63 9.06 -24.30
CA HIS A 529 21.39 9.01 -23.54
C HIS A 529 20.25 9.73 -24.28
N ASP A 530 19.01 9.31 -24.01
CA ASP A 530 17.84 10.06 -24.44
C ASP A 530 17.60 11.24 -23.48
N PRO A 531 17.82 12.50 -23.91
CA PRO A 531 17.67 13.66 -23.03
C PRO A 531 16.21 13.95 -22.62
N SER A 532 15.24 13.25 -23.21
CA SER A 532 13.82 13.39 -22.86
C SER A 532 13.37 12.40 -21.76
N ASP A 533 14.16 11.37 -21.50
CA ASP A 533 13.92 10.41 -20.43
C ASP A 533 14.30 10.97 -19.05
N ILE A 534 13.70 10.45 -17.97
CA ILE A 534 13.94 10.93 -16.60
C ILE A 534 15.42 10.76 -16.23
N THR A 535 15.93 9.53 -16.33
CA THR A 535 17.33 9.23 -15.99
C THR A 535 18.26 9.64 -17.13
N GLY A 536 17.88 9.40 -18.39
CA GLY A 536 18.67 9.83 -19.55
C GLY A 536 18.89 11.35 -19.63
N GLY A 537 17.94 12.14 -19.14
CA GLY A 537 18.02 13.60 -19.02
C GLY A 537 18.58 14.11 -17.69
N HIS A 538 18.93 13.22 -16.76
CA HIS A 538 19.43 13.57 -15.41
C HIS A 538 18.44 14.44 -14.61
N PHE A 539 17.15 14.15 -14.71
CA PHE A 539 16.11 14.85 -13.94
C PHE A 539 15.97 14.33 -12.50
N ASP A 540 16.65 13.24 -12.18
CA ASP A 540 16.54 12.42 -10.96
C ASP A 540 17.85 12.29 -10.18
N HIS A 541 19.00 12.61 -10.79
CA HIS A 541 20.29 12.68 -10.08
C HIS A 541 21.20 13.76 -10.69
N LEU A 542 22.06 14.34 -9.86
CA LEU A 542 23.22 15.13 -10.28
C LEU A 542 24.33 14.18 -10.69
N HIS A 543 24.78 14.28 -11.94
CA HIS A 543 25.99 13.60 -12.39
C HIS A 543 27.20 14.52 -12.30
N ILE A 544 28.26 14.03 -11.66
CA ILE A 544 29.52 14.74 -11.45
C ILE A 544 30.63 13.96 -12.14
N THR A 545 31.43 14.64 -12.96
CA THR A 545 32.68 14.09 -13.50
C THR A 545 33.87 14.93 -13.08
N VAL A 546 34.96 14.29 -12.65
CA VAL A 546 36.23 14.95 -12.28
C VAL A 546 37.30 14.79 -13.35
N SER A 547 38.23 15.73 -13.43
CA SER A 547 39.41 15.62 -14.28
C SER A 547 40.31 14.45 -13.86
N GLU A 548 41.18 13.98 -14.75
CA GLU A 548 42.32 13.14 -14.38
C GLU A 548 43.30 13.86 -13.45
#